data_AF-A0A943TYY9-F1
#
_entry.id   AF-A0A943TYY9-F1
#
_cell.length_a   1.000
_cell.length_b   1.000
_cell.length_c   1.000
_cell.angle_alpha   90.00
_cell.angle_beta   90.00
_cell.angle_gamma   90.00
#
_symmetry.space_group_name_H-M   'P 1'
#
loop_
_entity.id
_entity.type
_entity.pdbx_description
1 polymer ?
#
loop_
_entity_poly.entity_id
_entity_poly.type
_entity_poly.pdbx_seq_one_letter_code
_entity_poly.pdbx_strand_id
1 'polypeptide(L)'
;MKKLVLVVSLLVILVAGVIAVTYMQSEIPVTYDGRGTDVYALQQDPESYDVSDPDGAASIIVQENLAKTQAVNNVTAVVFDFRGYDTLGESFVLLIAITGATVILRRQRKRWEGGGDE
;
A
#
# COMPACT_ATOMS: atom_id res chain seq x y z
N MET A 1 32.87 -7.53 -11.73
CA MET A 1 31.95 -8.61 -11.30
C MET A 1 30.79 -8.10 -10.45
N LYS A 2 31.00 -7.46 -9.29
CA LYS A 2 29.90 -6.98 -8.40
C LYS A 2 28.89 -6.04 -9.10
N LYS A 3 29.38 -5.08 -9.89
CA LYS A 3 28.52 -4.15 -10.68
C LYS A 3 27.71 -4.87 -11.76
N LEU A 4 28.29 -5.87 -12.42
CA LEU A 4 27.62 -6.69 -13.43
C LEU A 4 26.48 -7.50 -12.79
N VAL A 5 26.76 -8.19 -11.68
CA VAL A 5 25.76 -8.98 -10.94
C VAL A 5 24.60 -8.10 -10.47
N LEU A 6 24.90 -6.88 -10.00
CA LEU A 6 23.88 -5.94 -9.57
C LEU A 6 22.96 -5.48 -10.72
N VAL A 7 23.55 -5.13 -11.87
CA VAL A 7 22.78 -4.73 -13.06
C VAL A 7 21.93 -5.88 -13.59
N VAL A 8 22.48 -7.09 -13.65
CA VAL A 8 21.74 -8.29 -14.08
C VAL A 8 20.58 -8.58 -13.12
N SER A 9 20.80 -8.48 -11.81
CA SER A 9 19.74 -8.67 -10.80
C SER A 9 18.61 -7.65 -10.95
N LEU A 10 18.93 -6.37 -11.11
CA LEU A 10 17.94 -5.32 -11.35
C LEU A 10 17.14 -5.55 -12.63
N LEU A 11 17.80 -5.99 -13.72
CA LEU A 11 17.13 -6.32 -14.97
C LEU A 11 16.17 -7.51 -14.81
N VAL A 12 16.58 -8.56 -14.10
CA VAL A 12 15.71 -9.72 -13.84
C VAL A 12 14.49 -9.31 -13.03
N ILE A 13 14.66 -8.51 -11.97
CA ILE A 13 13.54 -8.01 -11.15
C ILE A 13 12.60 -7.14 -11.99
N LEU A 14 13.15 -6.25 -12.83
CA LEU A 14 12.35 -5.39 -13.70
C LEU A 14 11.53 -6.21 -14.70
N VAL A 15 12.16 -7.18 -15.39
CA VAL A 15 11.48 -8.04 -16.36
C VAL A 15 10.40 -8.88 -15.68
N ALA A 16 10.69 -9.49 -14.53
CA ALA A 16 9.70 -10.23 -13.76
C ALA A 16 8.53 -9.34 -13.34
N GLY A 17 8.81 -8.11 -12.90
CA GLY A 17 7.78 -7.11 -12.56
C GLY A 17 6.89 -6.75 -13.74
N VAL A 18 7.46 -6.51 -14.92
CA VAL A 18 6.69 -6.21 -16.14
C VAL A 18 5.81 -7.40 -16.55
N ILE A 19 6.34 -8.62 -16.48
CA ILE A 19 5.56 -9.85 -16.75
C ILE A 19 4.40 -9.97 -15.75
N ALA A 20 4.66 -9.75 -14.46
CA ALA A 20 3.63 -9.82 -13.44
C ALA A 20 2.52 -8.78 -13.66
N VAL A 21 2.87 -7.53 -13.96
CA VAL A 21 1.89 -6.45 -14.22
C VAL A 21 1.07 -6.74 -15.47
N THR A 22 1.71 -7.19 -16.55
CA THR A 22 1.00 -7.54 -17.80
C THR A 22 0.06 -8.71 -17.61
N TYR A 23 0.50 -9.76 -16.91
CA TYR A 23 -0.36 -10.88 -16.52
C TYR A 23 -1.55 -10.43 -15.67
N MET A 24 -1.31 -9.55 -14.69
CA MET A 24 -2.37 -8.99 -13.86
C MET A 24 -3.41 -8.24 -14.69
N GLN A 25 -2.95 -7.46 -15.67
CA GLN A 25 -3.82 -6.68 -16.54
C GLN A 25 -4.61 -7.53 -17.55
N SER A 26 -4.04 -8.64 -18.02
CA SER A 26 -4.70 -9.48 -19.05
C SER A 26 -5.63 -10.54 -18.45
N GLU A 27 -5.27 -11.11 -17.30
CA GLU A 27 -5.96 -12.27 -16.74
C GLU A 27 -6.89 -11.94 -15.57
N ILE A 28 -6.69 -10.82 -14.87
CA ILE A 28 -7.54 -10.47 -13.72
C ILE A 28 -8.70 -9.59 -14.21
N PRO A 29 -9.96 -10.06 -14.09
CA PRO A 29 -11.10 -9.25 -14.43
C PRO A 29 -11.18 -8.03 -13.51
N VAL A 30 -11.62 -6.89 -14.04
CA VAL A 30 -11.86 -5.68 -13.26
C VAL A 30 -12.97 -5.97 -12.24
N THR A 31 -12.63 -6.00 -10.96
CA THR A 31 -13.58 -6.31 -9.88
C THR A 31 -14.69 -5.27 -9.75
N TYR A 32 -14.39 -4.00 -10.00
CA TYR A 32 -15.35 -2.90 -9.97
C TYR A 32 -14.87 -1.76 -10.86
N ASP A 33 -15.73 -1.27 -11.75
CA ASP A 33 -15.38 -0.26 -12.76
C ASP A 33 -16.03 1.11 -12.55
N GLY A 34 -16.88 1.25 -11.53
CA GLY A 34 -17.52 2.50 -11.13
C GLY A 34 -18.51 3.10 -12.15
N ARG A 35 -18.75 2.45 -13.30
CA ARG A 35 -19.55 3.05 -14.40
C ARG A 35 -21.05 3.11 -14.10
N GLY A 36 -21.54 2.31 -13.16
CA GLY A 36 -22.95 2.27 -12.74
C GLY A 36 -23.26 3.07 -11.47
N THR A 37 -22.27 3.78 -10.93
CA THR A 37 -22.37 4.32 -9.57
C THR A 37 -22.36 5.84 -9.59
N ASP A 38 -23.50 6.43 -9.26
CA ASP A 38 -23.60 7.88 -9.05
C ASP A 38 -23.03 8.24 -7.67
N VAL A 39 -21.76 8.65 -7.67
CA VAL A 39 -21.04 9.05 -6.46
C VAL A 39 -21.68 10.24 -5.75
N TYR A 40 -22.37 11.12 -6.48
CA TYR A 40 -22.98 12.31 -5.91
C TYR A 40 -24.30 11.97 -5.22
N ALA A 41 -25.10 11.10 -5.85
CA ALA A 41 -26.31 10.56 -5.22
C ALA A 41 -25.97 9.75 -3.96
N LEU A 42 -24.93 8.91 -4.01
CA LEU A 42 -24.46 8.14 -2.85
C LEU A 42 -23.99 9.00 -1.67
N GLN A 43 -23.40 10.17 -1.95
CA GLN A 43 -23.00 11.09 -0.88
C GLN A 43 -24.21 11.74 -0.21
N GLN A 44 -25.32 11.92 -0.92
CA GLN A 44 -26.54 12.50 -0.38
C GLN A 44 -27.40 11.48 0.37
N ASP A 45 -27.44 10.24 -0.12
CA ASP A 45 -28.17 9.15 0.51
C ASP A 45 -27.31 7.87 0.57
N PRO A 46 -26.38 7.76 1.52
CA PRO A 46 -25.46 6.63 1.62
C PRO A 46 -26.16 5.28 1.87
N GLU A 47 -27.35 5.30 2.49
CA GLU A 47 -28.14 4.11 2.83
C GLU A 47 -28.93 3.57 1.62
N SER A 48 -28.99 4.34 0.52
CA SER A 48 -29.70 3.92 -0.70
C SER A 48 -29.00 2.83 -1.51
N TYR A 49 -27.72 2.58 -1.23
CA TYR A 49 -26.93 1.58 -1.96
C TYR A 49 -27.21 0.16 -1.46
N ASP A 50 -27.32 -0.79 -2.39
CA ASP A 50 -27.47 -2.20 -2.03
C ASP A 50 -26.15 -2.77 -1.49
N VAL A 51 -26.18 -3.13 -0.21
CA VAL A 51 -25.05 -3.69 0.54
C VAL A 51 -25.31 -5.14 0.99
N SER A 52 -26.20 -5.85 0.29
CA SER A 52 -26.59 -7.22 0.63
C SER A 52 -25.66 -8.31 0.09
N ASP A 53 -24.90 -8.01 -0.97
CA ASP A 53 -23.99 -8.96 -1.63
C ASP A 53 -22.74 -9.36 -0.81
N PRO A 54 -22.05 -8.43 -0.08
CA PRO A 54 -20.86 -8.78 0.68
C PRO A 54 -21.14 -9.78 1.80
N ASP A 55 -20.17 -10.67 2.07
CA ASP A 55 -20.23 -11.67 3.13
C ASP A 55 -19.08 -11.54 4.15
N GLY A 56 -19.12 -12.36 5.21
CA GLY A 56 -18.06 -12.47 6.21
C GLY A 56 -17.67 -11.13 6.88
N ALA A 57 -16.37 -10.84 6.92
CA ALA A 57 -15.88 -9.57 7.48
C ALA A 57 -16.19 -8.36 6.58
N ALA A 58 -16.33 -8.58 5.26
CA ALA A 58 -16.63 -7.52 4.32
C ALA A 58 -18.06 -6.98 4.53
N SER A 59 -19.03 -7.83 4.87
CA SER A 59 -20.40 -7.39 5.18
C SER A 59 -20.44 -6.43 6.37
N ILE A 60 -19.74 -6.75 7.46
CA ILE A 60 -19.65 -5.92 8.66
C ILE A 60 -19.00 -4.57 8.31
N ILE A 61 -17.90 -4.60 7.55
CA ILE A 61 -17.22 -3.38 7.13
C ILE A 61 -18.16 -2.54 6.26
N VAL A 62 -18.84 -3.11 5.27
CA VAL A 62 -19.67 -2.33 4.34
C VAL A 62 -20.91 -1.76 5.03
N GLN A 63 -21.59 -2.56 5.87
CA GLN A 63 -22.87 -2.19 6.47
C GLN A 63 -22.70 -1.31 7.72
N GLU A 64 -21.65 -1.53 8.51
CA GLU A 64 -21.52 -0.85 9.81
C GLU A 64 -20.45 0.25 9.82
N ASN A 65 -19.69 0.44 8.73
CA ASN A 65 -18.59 1.39 8.67
C ASN A 65 -19.01 2.80 9.13
N LEU A 66 -19.99 3.42 8.46
CA LEU A 66 -20.36 4.80 8.74
C LEU A 66 -20.78 4.99 10.20
N ALA A 67 -21.54 4.04 10.75
CA ALA A 67 -21.97 4.07 12.15
C ALA A 67 -20.81 3.91 13.14
N LYS A 68 -19.84 3.03 12.85
CA LYS A 68 -18.74 2.70 13.78
C LYS A 68 -17.54 3.63 13.70
N THR A 69 -17.24 4.20 12.53
CA THR A 69 -15.99 4.94 12.27
C THR A 69 -16.22 6.40 11.88
N GLN A 70 -17.45 6.74 11.43
CA GLN A 70 -17.78 8.03 10.82
C GLN A 70 -17.00 8.32 9.52
N ALA A 71 -16.28 7.34 8.96
CA ALA A 71 -15.58 7.48 7.70
C ALA A 71 -16.52 7.13 6.53
N VAL A 72 -16.73 8.10 5.63
CA VAL A 72 -17.54 7.90 4.41
C VAL A 72 -16.88 6.91 3.44
N ASN A 73 -15.55 6.80 3.48
CA ASN A 73 -14.79 5.87 2.63
C ASN A 73 -14.45 4.59 3.39
N ASN A 74 -15.00 3.46 2.95
CA ASN A 74 -14.73 2.14 3.54
C ASN A 74 -13.25 1.77 3.51
N VAL A 75 -12.50 2.13 2.48
CA VAL A 75 -11.06 1.83 2.41
C VAL A 75 -10.31 2.59 3.49
N THR A 76 -10.63 3.88 3.67
CA THR A 76 -10.04 4.70 4.75
C THR A 76 -10.38 4.11 6.12
N ALA A 77 -11.63 3.72 6.34
CA ALA A 77 -12.06 3.07 7.56
C ALA A 77 -11.32 1.76 7.84
N VAL A 78 -11.09 0.95 6.80
CA VAL A 78 -10.31 -0.29 6.95
C VAL A 78 -8.88 0.04 7.38
N VAL A 79 -8.22 0.97 6.69
CA VAL A 79 -6.80 1.28 6.92
C VAL A 79 -6.57 1.97 8.27
N PHE A 80 -7.49 2.82 8.74
CA PHE A 80 -7.27 3.63 9.94
C PHE A 80 -8.08 3.19 11.16
N ASP A 81 -9.27 2.63 10.99
CA ASP A 81 -10.13 2.23 12.11
C ASP A 81 -10.13 0.71 12.32
N PHE A 82 -10.67 -0.07 11.38
CA PHE A 82 -10.80 -1.53 11.55
C PHE A 82 -9.45 -2.24 11.62
N ARG A 83 -8.45 -1.77 10.86
CA ARG A 83 -7.09 -2.34 10.79
C ARG A 83 -6.01 -1.28 11.00
N GLY A 84 -6.30 -0.28 11.83
CA GLY A 84 -5.35 0.80 12.15
C GLY A 84 -4.01 0.33 12.69
N TYR A 85 -3.98 -0.80 13.42
CA TYR A 85 -2.73 -1.39 13.93
C TYR A 85 -1.80 -1.90 12.84
N ASP A 86 -2.33 -2.42 11.73
CA ASP A 86 -1.51 -2.90 10.61
C ASP A 86 -0.81 -1.71 9.94
N THR A 87 -1.55 -0.62 9.68
CA THR A 87 -1.03 0.63 9.12
C THR A 87 -0.04 1.35 10.04
N LEU A 88 -0.29 1.32 11.36
CA LEU A 88 0.66 1.80 12.37
C LEU A 88 1.97 0.99 12.30
N GLY A 89 1.86 -0.33 12.17
CA GLY A 89 3.00 -1.23 11.98
C GLY A 89 3.82 -0.89 10.74
N GLU A 90 3.18 -0.67 9.59
CA GLU A 90 3.84 -0.24 8.36
C GLU A 90 4.62 1.07 8.55
N SER A 91 4.01 2.04 9.24
CA SER A 91 4.65 3.31 9.55
C SER A 91 5.91 3.13 10.42
N PHE A 92 5.85 2.24 11.41
CA PHE A 92 7.04 1.89 12.21
C PHE A 92 8.11 1.20 11.39
N VAL A 93 7.75 0.27 10.50
CA VAL A 93 8.71 -0.40 9.60
C VAL A 93 9.43 0.64 8.73
N LEU A 94 8.71 1.59 8.12
CA LEU A 94 9.32 2.66 7.33
C LEU A 94 10.22 3.57 8.17
N LEU A 95 9.78 3.95 9.37
CA LEU A 95 10.57 4.77 10.29
C LEU A 95 11.88 4.08 10.67
N ILE A 96 11.83 2.78 11.01
CA ILE A 96 13.00 1.98 11.36
C ILE A 96 13.92 1.83 10.15
N ALA A 97 13.36 1.60 8.96
CA ALA A 97 14.16 1.47 7.73
C ALA A 97 14.94 2.76 7.42
N ILE A 98 14.28 3.92 7.48
CA ILE A 98 14.91 5.23 7.26
C ILE A 98 15.94 5.53 8.34
N THR A 99 15.61 5.28 9.61
CA THR A 99 16.52 5.50 10.74
C THR A 99 17.76 4.61 10.64
N GLY A 100 17.58 3.32 10.34
CA GLY A 100 18.66 2.36 10.13
C GLY A 100 19.57 2.74 8.97
N ALA A 101 19.00 3.08 7.81
CA ALA A 101 19.75 3.55 6.66
C ALA A 101 20.57 4.81 7.00
N THR A 102 19.96 5.78 7.70
CA THR A 102 20.63 7.02 8.11
C THR A 102 21.82 6.75 9.03
N VAL A 103 21.68 5.86 10.01
CA VAL A 103 22.77 5.47 10.93
C VAL A 103 23.94 4.81 10.18
N ILE A 104 23.64 3.90 9.25
CA ILE A 104 24.66 3.21 8.43
C ILE A 104 25.41 4.21 7.56
N LEU A 105 24.71 5.09 6.85
CA LEU A 105 25.30 6.09 5.95
C LEU A 105 26.12 7.13 6.74
N ARG A 106 25.67 7.54 7.94
CA ARG A 106 26.42 8.46 8.80
C ARG A 106 27.78 7.90 9.21
N ARG A 107 27.89 6.59 9.41
CA ARG A 107 29.17 5.91 9.75
C ARG A 107 30.13 5.85 8.56
N GLN A 108 29.61 5.74 7.32
CA GLN A 108 30.42 5.79 6.10
C GLN A 108 31.02 7.18 5.86
N ARG A 109 30.26 8.27 6.11
CA ARG A 109 30.78 9.63 5.94
C ARG A 109 31.99 9.93 6.84
N LYS A 110 31.94 9.55 8.13
CA LYS A 110 33.09 9.72 9.05
C LYS A 110 34.34 8.93 8.64
N ARG A 111 34.17 7.77 7.99
CA ARG A 111 35.31 6.99 7.45
C ARG A 111 35.93 7.64 6.22
N TRP A 112 35.14 8.34 5.41
CA TRP A 112 35.63 9.08 4.25
C TRP A 112 36.29 10.41 4.65
N GLU A 113 35.73 11.12 5.64
CA GLU A 113 36.30 12.37 6.17
C GLU A 113 37.54 12.15 7.06
N GLY A 114 37.75 10.93 7.58
CA GLY A 114 38.90 10.55 8.43
C GLY A 114 39.94 9.66 7.73
N GLY A 115 39.92 9.60 6.40
CA GLY A 115 40.86 8.82 5.57
C GLY A 115 41.69 9.70 4.63
N GLY A 116 41.94 10.95 5.01
CA GLY A 116 43.03 11.75 4.48
C GLY A 116 44.24 11.57 5.40
N ASP A 117 45.32 11.03 4.83
CA ASP A 117 46.67 10.94 5.38
C ASP A 117 46.90 9.94 6.52
N GLU A 118 46.96 8.64 6.16
CA GLU A 118 48.09 7.74 6.48
C GLU A 118 48.37 6.82 5.29
#